data_AF-A0A4U2Z5S8-F1
#
_entry.id   AF-A0A4U2Z5S8-F1
#
_cell.length_a   1.000
_cell.length_b   1.000
_cell.length_c   1.000
_cell.angle_alpha   90.00
_cell.angle_beta   90.00
_cell.angle_gamma   90.00
#
_symmetry.space_group_name_H-M   'P 1'
#
loop_
_entity.id
_entity.type
_entity.pdbx_description
1 polymer ?
#
loop_
_entity_poly.entity_id
_entity_poly.type
_entity_poly.pdbx_seq_one_letter_code
_entity_poly.pdbx_strand_id
1 'polypeptide(L)'
;MKRVKNTFFSREFLESLFFVQNKWHQHGVLVHTLRVLYHILKAGEFRFFAAGVLHDIGKPCCAYKKDDEDVEFGEYSFTDHEERSYEIIKNWPFISDYTKQIVRYHYLIRDIKKSKEEDPPRYEIKKKIWDGLDLVLKKDLEKFLMYDDLGKGKKRR
;
A
#
# COMPACT_ATOMS: atom_id res chain seq x y z
N MET A 1 -2.58 -17.44 7.21
CA MET A 1 -1.14 -17.09 7.17
C MET A 1 -0.68 -16.56 8.52
N LYS A 2 0.52 -16.91 8.98
CA LYS A 2 1.14 -16.26 10.14
C LYS A 2 1.34 -14.77 9.84
N ARG A 3 0.93 -13.90 10.75
CA ARG A 3 1.05 -12.45 10.59
C ARG A 3 2.52 -12.07 10.78
N VAL A 4 3.21 -11.72 9.70
CA VAL A 4 4.59 -11.22 9.72
C VAL A 4 4.66 -9.93 10.55
N LYS A 5 5.68 -9.82 11.39
CA LYS A 5 5.92 -8.68 12.29
C LYS A 5 7.42 -8.41 12.35
N ASN A 6 7.90 -7.60 11.41
CA ASN A 6 9.30 -7.20 11.40
C ASN A 6 9.55 -6.11 12.45
N THR A 7 10.70 -6.17 13.12
CA THR A 7 11.18 -5.07 13.96
C THR A 7 11.79 -3.98 13.07
N PHE A 8 11.91 -2.74 13.58
CA PHE A 8 12.45 -1.60 12.83
C PHE A 8 13.88 -1.80 12.29
N PHE A 9 14.63 -2.75 12.85
CA PHE A 9 16.00 -3.05 12.45
C PHE A 9 16.17 -4.45 11.88
N SER A 10 15.07 -5.16 11.59
CA SER A 10 15.17 -6.43 10.87
C SER A 10 15.69 -6.16 9.46
N ARG A 11 16.36 -7.17 8.89
CA ARG A 11 16.89 -7.08 7.54
C ARG A 11 15.79 -6.80 6.52
N GLU A 12 14.67 -7.51 6.62
CA GLU A 12 13.51 -7.38 5.75
C GLU A 12 12.87 -5.99 5.85
N PHE A 13 12.81 -5.43 7.06
CA PHE A 13 12.32 -4.07 7.27
C PHE A 13 13.20 -3.05 6.54
N LEU A 14 14.51 -3.07 6.80
CA LEU A 14 15.44 -2.09 6.24
C LEU A 14 15.61 -2.25 4.74
N GLU A 15 15.70 -3.49 4.24
CA GLU A 15 15.81 -3.76 2.81
C GLU A 15 14.57 -3.33 2.04
N SER A 16 13.37 -3.64 2.57
CA SER A 16 12.13 -3.22 1.92
C SER A 16 11.89 -1.72 1.98
N LEU A 17 12.30 -1.06 3.06
CA LEU A 17 12.20 0.38 3.21
C LEU A 17 13.11 1.13 2.23
N PHE A 18 14.39 0.76 2.16
CA PHE A 18 15.41 1.56 1.47
C PHE A 18 15.75 1.07 0.06
N PHE A 19 15.65 -0.22 -0.24
CA PHE A 19 16.26 -0.79 -1.45
C PHE A 19 15.28 -1.47 -2.40
N VAL A 20 14.48 -2.44 -1.93
CA VAL A 20 13.71 -3.34 -2.81
C VAL A 20 12.30 -3.61 -2.28
N GLN A 21 11.27 -3.30 -3.07
CA GLN A 21 9.91 -3.81 -2.83
C GLN A 21 9.69 -5.11 -3.61
N ASN A 22 9.10 -5.06 -4.80
CA ASN A 22 8.79 -6.23 -5.65
C ASN A 22 8.95 -5.87 -7.13
N LYS A 23 8.71 -6.83 -8.03
CA LYS A 23 8.80 -6.62 -9.49
C LYS A 23 8.07 -5.41 -10.04
N TRP A 24 7.00 -4.97 -9.37
CA TRP A 24 6.18 -3.83 -9.80
C TRP A 24 6.77 -2.47 -9.44
N HIS A 25 7.74 -2.41 -8.52
CA HIS A 25 8.29 -1.16 -8.00
C HIS A 25 9.78 -1.07 -8.32
N GLN A 26 10.19 0.05 -8.92
CA GLN A 26 11.59 0.30 -9.25
C GLN A 26 12.45 0.48 -7.99
N HIS A 27 11.87 0.97 -6.89
CA HIS A 27 12.59 1.41 -5.70
C HIS A 27 12.04 0.74 -4.42
N GLY A 28 12.71 0.95 -3.29
CA GLY A 28 12.18 0.64 -1.96
C GLY A 28 11.00 1.53 -1.56
N VAL A 29 10.32 1.18 -0.47
CA VAL A 29 9.11 1.86 0.02
C VAL A 29 9.33 3.37 0.16
N LEU A 30 10.46 3.80 0.75
CA LEU A 30 10.72 5.22 1.01
C LEU A 30 10.71 6.06 -0.28
N VAL A 31 11.47 5.62 -1.29
CA VAL A 31 11.56 6.36 -2.56
C VAL A 31 10.24 6.31 -3.31
N HIS A 32 9.53 5.18 -3.25
CA HIS A 32 8.17 5.08 -3.78
C HIS A 32 7.24 6.12 -3.14
N THR A 33 7.18 6.19 -1.80
CA THR A 33 6.42 7.19 -1.05
C THR A 33 6.77 8.63 -1.48
N LEU A 34 8.06 8.95 -1.59
CA LEU A 34 8.51 10.28 -2.03
C LEU A 34 8.05 10.61 -3.47
N ARG A 35 8.03 9.63 -4.37
CA ARG A 35 7.52 9.81 -5.73
C ARG A 35 6.01 10.01 -5.75
N VAL A 36 5.26 9.26 -4.96
CA VAL A 36 3.80 9.47 -4.80
C VAL A 36 3.53 10.91 -4.33
N LEU A 37 4.25 11.36 -3.31
CA LEU A 37 4.16 12.74 -2.82
C LEU A 37 4.51 13.78 -3.89
N TYR A 38 5.59 13.56 -4.64
CA TYR A 38 5.94 14.45 -5.75
C TYR A 38 4.78 14.60 -6.75
N HIS A 39 4.13 13.50 -7.15
CA HIS A 39 3.02 13.56 -8.10
C HIS A 39 1.76 14.20 -7.52
N ILE A 40 1.45 13.96 -6.24
CA ILE A 40 0.35 14.61 -5.52
C ILE A 40 0.57 16.13 -5.46
N LEU A 41 1.76 16.56 -5.02
CA LEU A 41 2.11 17.97 -4.87
C LEU A 41 2.13 18.68 -6.22
N LYS A 42 2.71 18.05 -7.25
CA LYS A 42 2.73 18.57 -8.61
C LYS A 42 1.32 18.77 -9.20
N ALA A 43 0.36 17.93 -8.81
CA ALA A 43 -1.02 18.04 -9.23
C ALA A 43 -1.87 19.01 -8.38
N GLY A 44 -1.32 19.58 -7.30
CA GLY A 44 -2.06 20.45 -6.38
C GLY A 44 -3.07 19.72 -5.49
N GLU A 45 -3.01 18.38 -5.41
CA GLU A 45 -3.96 17.57 -4.63
C GLU A 45 -3.56 17.47 -3.15
N PHE A 46 -3.35 18.60 -2.48
CA PHE A 46 -2.82 18.65 -1.11
C PHE A 46 -3.63 17.86 -0.07
N ARG A 47 -4.93 17.62 -0.33
CA ARG A 47 -5.78 16.74 0.48
C ARG A 47 -5.23 15.31 0.61
N PHE A 48 -4.47 14.84 -0.38
CA PHE A 48 -3.82 13.54 -0.35
C PHE A 48 -2.45 13.55 0.31
N PHE A 49 -1.92 14.69 0.75
CA PHE A 49 -0.54 14.79 1.28
C PHE A 49 -0.30 13.79 2.42
N ALA A 50 -1.13 13.82 3.46
CA ALA A 50 -0.97 12.94 4.61
C ALA A 50 -1.14 11.45 4.23
N ALA A 51 -2.07 11.13 3.33
CA ALA A 51 -2.23 9.77 2.82
C ALA A 51 -1.02 9.33 1.97
N GLY A 52 -0.47 10.24 1.17
CA GLY A 52 0.73 10.01 0.37
C GLY A 52 1.92 9.61 1.25
N VAL A 53 2.12 10.29 2.39
CA VAL A 53 3.16 9.94 3.36
C VAL A 53 2.92 8.56 3.99
N LEU A 54 1.65 8.22 4.29
CA LEU A 54 1.31 7.14 5.22
C LEU A 54 0.78 5.86 4.58
N HIS A 55 0.38 5.86 3.31
CA HIS A 55 -0.34 4.73 2.68
C HIS A 55 0.41 3.40 2.82
N ASP A 56 1.73 3.44 2.72
CA ASP A 56 2.62 2.28 2.73
C ASP A 56 3.46 2.12 4.01
N ILE A 57 3.18 2.89 5.07
CA ILE A 57 3.95 2.83 6.33
C ILE A 57 3.97 1.43 6.96
N GLY A 58 2.96 0.62 6.67
CA GLY A 58 2.84 -0.77 7.12
C GLY A 58 3.69 -1.77 6.32
N LYS A 59 4.13 -1.47 5.09
CA LYS A 59 4.84 -2.43 4.23
C LYS A 59 6.11 -3.00 4.89
N PRO A 60 7.06 -2.18 5.40
CA PRO A 60 8.27 -2.73 6.02
C PRO A 60 7.97 -3.63 7.23
N CYS A 61 6.89 -3.34 7.97
CA CYS A 61 6.46 -4.12 9.13
C CYS A 61 5.94 -5.52 8.80
N CYS A 62 5.56 -5.78 7.54
CA CYS A 62 5.02 -7.06 7.07
C CYS A 62 5.74 -7.62 5.84
N ALA A 63 6.94 -7.12 5.51
CA ALA A 63 7.74 -7.62 4.40
C ALA A 63 8.19 -9.08 4.63
N TYR A 64 7.99 -9.96 3.65
CA TYR A 64 8.45 -11.35 3.70
C TYR A 64 8.70 -11.90 2.29
N LYS A 65 9.40 -13.04 2.20
CA LYS A 65 9.58 -13.80 0.96
C LYS A 65 8.43 -14.80 0.81
N LYS A 66 7.60 -14.66 -0.22
CA LYS A 66 6.41 -15.53 -0.40
C LYS A 66 6.73 -16.84 -1.10
N ASP A 67 7.58 -16.79 -2.11
CA ASP A 67 7.88 -17.90 -3.02
C ASP A 67 9.35 -17.85 -3.47
N ASP A 68 9.76 -18.84 -4.26
CA ASP A 68 11.13 -18.94 -4.77
C ASP A 68 11.49 -17.75 -5.67
N GLU A 69 10.51 -17.12 -6.34
CA GLU A 69 10.72 -15.91 -7.16
C GLU A 69 11.15 -14.72 -6.26
N ASP A 70 10.47 -14.50 -5.13
CA ASP A 70 10.85 -13.47 -4.15
C ASP A 70 12.28 -13.70 -3.60
N VAL A 71 12.69 -14.96 -3.44
CA VAL A 71 14.03 -15.33 -2.97
C VAL A 71 15.08 -15.07 -4.07
N GLU A 72 14.83 -15.56 -5.28
CA GLU A 72 15.72 -15.44 -6.43
C GLU A 72 16.05 -13.97 -6.75
N PHE A 73 15.02 -13.11 -6.77
CA PHE A 73 15.18 -11.70 -7.14
C PHE A 73 15.40 -10.76 -5.96
N GLY A 74 15.47 -11.27 -4.73
CA GLY A 74 15.58 -10.44 -3.54
C GLY A 74 14.36 -9.54 -3.30
N GLU A 75 13.19 -9.91 -3.82
CA GLU A 75 11.92 -9.17 -3.74
C GLU A 75 11.06 -9.55 -2.51
N TYR A 76 10.10 -8.71 -2.16
CA TYR A 76 9.28 -8.84 -0.96
C TYR A 76 7.78 -8.77 -1.29
N SER A 77 7.04 -9.63 -0.60
CA SER A 77 5.59 -9.62 -0.55
C SER A 77 5.10 -8.91 0.72
N PHE A 78 3.91 -8.29 0.63
CA PHE A 78 3.36 -7.39 1.66
C PHE A 78 1.86 -7.65 1.90
N THR A 79 1.52 -8.84 2.40
CA THR A 79 0.13 -9.22 2.66
C THR A 79 -0.52 -8.29 3.68
N ASP A 80 -1.69 -7.76 3.31
CA ASP A 80 -2.52 -6.88 4.13
C ASP A 80 -1.76 -5.66 4.71
N HIS A 81 -0.83 -5.10 3.93
CA HIS A 81 -0.04 -3.93 4.36
C HIS A 81 -0.90 -2.69 4.54
N GLU A 82 -2.04 -2.58 3.86
CA GLU A 82 -2.99 -1.48 3.98
C GLU A 82 -3.67 -1.50 5.35
N GLU A 83 -4.09 -2.69 5.81
CA GLU A 83 -4.62 -2.87 7.17
C GLU A 83 -3.52 -2.64 8.20
N ARG A 84 -2.27 -3.03 7.89
CA ARG A 84 -1.13 -2.74 8.77
C ARG A 84 -0.88 -1.23 8.90
N SER A 85 -0.90 -0.50 7.79
CA SER A 85 -0.76 0.95 7.76
C SER A 85 -1.87 1.61 8.58
N TYR A 86 -3.12 1.18 8.39
CA TYR A 86 -4.26 1.66 9.17
C TYR A 86 -4.10 1.40 10.68
N GLU A 87 -3.71 0.19 11.08
CA GLU A 87 -3.51 -0.17 12.49
C GLU A 87 -2.42 0.68 13.17
N ILE A 88 -1.39 1.12 12.43
CA ILE A 88 -0.35 2.02 12.93
C ILE A 88 -0.93 3.41 13.23
N ILE A 89 -1.79 3.93 12.35
CA ILE A 89 -2.25 5.33 12.38
C ILE A 89 -3.64 5.53 13.01
N LYS A 90 -4.42 4.47 13.26
CA LYS A 90 -5.85 4.56 13.63
C LYS A 90 -6.12 5.41 14.87
N ASN A 91 -5.20 5.36 15.84
CA ASN A 91 -5.31 6.05 17.12
C ASN A 91 -4.52 7.37 17.15
N TRP A 92 -3.96 7.84 16.04
CA TRP A 92 -3.24 9.11 15.99
C TRP A 92 -4.26 10.26 15.90
N PRO A 93 -4.39 11.11 16.94
CA PRO A 93 -5.46 12.12 17.00
C PRO A 93 -5.29 13.24 15.97
N PHE A 94 -4.07 13.42 15.45
CA PHE A 94 -3.73 14.44 14.45
C PHE A 94 -3.92 13.95 13.00
N ILE A 95 -4.30 12.69 12.78
CA ILE A 95 -4.60 12.16 11.45
C ILE A 95 -6.12 12.11 11.27
N SER A 96 -6.61 12.77 10.21
CA SER A 96 -8.05 12.78 9.89
C SER A 96 -8.57 11.39 9.54
N ASP A 97 -9.85 11.14 9.80
CA ASP A 97 -10.48 9.87 9.43
C ASP A 97 -10.52 9.67 7.91
N TYR A 98 -10.63 10.76 7.14
CA TYR A 98 -10.46 10.73 5.69
C TYR A 98 -9.09 10.14 5.29
N THR A 99 -7.99 10.64 5.87
CA THR A 99 -6.65 10.11 5.60
C THR A 99 -6.56 8.63 5.97
N LYS A 100 -7.11 8.24 7.13
CA LYS A 100 -7.12 6.82 7.57
C LYS A 100 -7.87 5.93 6.58
N GLN A 101 -8.99 6.39 6.03
CA GLN A 101 -9.76 5.66 5.03
C GLN A 101 -8.99 5.51 3.71
N ILE A 102 -8.35 6.57 3.22
CA ILE A 102 -7.50 6.49 2.03
C ILE A 102 -6.37 5.49 2.27
N VAL A 103 -5.64 5.58 3.38
CA VAL A 103 -4.55 4.64 3.72
C VAL A 103 -5.06 3.18 3.75
N ARG A 104 -6.18 2.93 4.41
CA ARG A 104 -6.74 1.58 4.57
C ARG A 104 -7.23 0.96 3.26
N TYR A 105 -7.79 1.77 2.38
CA TYR A 105 -8.51 1.28 1.21
C TYR A 105 -7.85 1.63 -0.13
N HIS A 106 -6.70 2.30 -0.16
CA HIS A 106 -6.06 2.75 -1.42
C HIS A 106 -5.82 1.62 -2.43
N TYR A 107 -5.57 0.40 -1.97
CA TYR A 107 -5.35 -0.77 -2.83
C TYR A 107 -6.60 -1.65 -3.01
N LEU A 108 -7.75 -1.29 -2.40
CA LEU A 108 -8.97 -2.11 -2.38
C LEU A 108 -9.45 -2.47 -3.78
N ILE A 109 -9.41 -1.52 -4.72
CA ILE A 109 -9.81 -1.72 -6.13
C ILE A 109 -9.00 -2.84 -6.77
N ARG A 110 -7.69 -2.89 -6.49
CA ARG A 110 -6.78 -3.93 -7.02
C ARG A 110 -6.96 -5.25 -6.31
N ASP A 111 -7.17 -5.22 -5.00
CA ASP A 111 -7.41 -6.42 -4.19
C ASP A 111 -8.69 -7.14 -4.65
N ILE A 112 -9.77 -6.39 -4.91
CA ILE A 112 -11.01 -6.94 -5.49
C ILE A 112 -10.74 -7.59 -6.85
N LYS A 113 -10.01 -6.91 -7.74
CA LYS A 113 -9.71 -7.46 -9.07
C LYS A 113 -8.91 -8.77 -8.99
N LYS A 114 -7.90 -8.84 -8.12
CA LYS A 114 -7.04 -10.02 -7.95
C LYS A 114 -7.79 -11.17 -7.29
N SER A 115 -8.45 -10.90 -6.16
CA SER A 115 -9.17 -11.91 -5.39
C SER A 115 -10.34 -12.54 -6.14
N LYS A 116 -10.93 -11.87 -7.14
CA LYS A 116 -12.00 -12.44 -7.95
C LYS A 116 -11.61 -13.77 -8.61
N GLU A 117 -10.34 -13.91 -8.98
CA GLU A 117 -9.79 -15.10 -9.65
C GLU A 117 -9.08 -16.02 -8.64
N GLU A 118 -8.37 -15.45 -7.66
CA GLU A 118 -7.47 -16.19 -6.76
C GLU A 118 -8.12 -16.63 -5.43
N ASP A 119 -9.10 -15.87 -4.91
CA ASP A 119 -9.66 -16.04 -3.56
C ASP A 119 -11.11 -15.51 -3.49
N PRO A 120 -12.12 -16.30 -3.95
CA PRO A 120 -13.51 -15.87 -3.98
C PRO A 120 -14.07 -15.41 -2.62
N PRO A 121 -13.76 -16.06 -1.48
CA PRO A 121 -14.15 -15.55 -0.16
C PRO A 121 -13.62 -14.14 0.14
N ARG A 122 -12.34 -13.86 -0.16
CA ARG A 122 -11.75 -12.52 0.01
C ARG A 122 -12.43 -11.50 -0.91
N TYR A 123 -12.73 -11.88 -2.16
CA TYR A 123 -13.45 -11.02 -3.09
C TYR A 123 -14.80 -10.58 -2.53
N GLU A 124 -15.61 -11.50 -2.01
CA GLU A 124 -16.93 -11.17 -1.45
C GLU A 124 -16.84 -10.21 -0.26
N ILE A 125 -15.84 -10.38 0.62
CA ILE A 125 -15.60 -9.49 1.76
C ILE A 125 -15.22 -8.09 1.26
N LYS A 126 -14.25 -8.01 0.33
CA LYS A 126 -13.72 -6.74 -0.17
C LYS A 126 -14.75 -6.00 -1.01
N LYS A 127 -15.58 -6.71 -1.76
CA LYS A 127 -16.67 -6.14 -2.53
C LYS A 127 -17.74 -5.53 -1.63
N LYS A 128 -18.14 -6.20 -0.55
CA LYS A 128 -19.06 -5.61 0.44
C LYS A 128 -18.52 -4.32 1.06
N ILE A 129 -17.22 -4.28 1.36
CA ILE A 129 -16.55 -3.07 1.86
C ILE A 129 -16.66 -1.96 0.81
N TRP A 130 -16.28 -2.25 -0.44
CA TRP A 130 -16.35 -1.29 -1.54
C TRP A 130 -17.77 -0.77 -1.77
N ASP A 131 -18.76 -1.65 -1.85
CA ASP A 131 -20.15 -1.28 -2.11
C ASP A 131 -20.69 -0.35 -1.01
N GLY A 132 -20.24 -0.52 0.24
CA GLY A 132 -20.58 0.35 1.37
C GLY A 132 -19.86 1.70 1.43
N LEU A 133 -18.82 1.95 0.62
CA LEU A 133 -18.16 3.26 0.57
C LEU A 133 -19.01 4.29 -0.19
N ASP A 134 -18.97 5.55 0.25
CA ASP A 134 -19.62 6.63 -0.46
C ASP A 134 -18.92 6.94 -1.81
N LEU A 135 -19.65 7.60 -2.70
CA LEU A 135 -19.18 7.86 -4.07
C LEU A 135 -17.97 8.82 -4.11
N VAL A 136 -17.85 9.74 -3.16
CA VAL A 136 -16.74 10.70 -3.11
C VAL A 136 -15.46 9.96 -2.74
N LEU A 137 -15.50 9.13 -1.69
CA LEU A 137 -14.37 8.30 -1.30
C LEU A 137 -13.95 7.32 -2.40
N LYS A 138 -14.90 6.69 -3.10
CA LYS A 138 -14.59 5.82 -4.25
C LYS A 138 -13.77 6.54 -5.32
N LYS A 139 -14.20 7.75 -5.72
CA LYS A 139 -13.47 8.57 -6.70
C LYS A 139 -12.10 9.00 -6.19
N ASP A 140 -11.99 9.30 -4.91
CA ASP A 140 -10.72 9.67 -4.28
C ASP A 140 -9.75 8.48 -4.20
N LEU A 141 -10.25 7.27 -3.95
CA LEU A 141 -9.43 6.05 -3.98
C LEU A 141 -8.92 5.75 -5.40
N GLU A 142 -9.77 5.89 -6.42
CA GLU A 142 -9.37 5.76 -7.82
C GLU A 142 -8.27 6.77 -8.19
N LYS A 143 -8.46 8.03 -7.78
CA LYS A 143 -7.50 9.11 -8.04
C LYS A 143 -6.20 8.93 -7.27
N PHE A 144 -6.26 8.50 -6.01
CA PHE A 144 -5.07 8.22 -5.22
C PHE A 144 -4.29 7.03 -5.79
N LEU A 145 -4.99 5.98 -6.25
CA LEU A 145 -4.37 4.82 -6.87
C LEU A 145 -3.56 5.19 -8.13
N MET A 146 -4.02 6.18 -8.90
CA MET A 146 -3.25 6.73 -10.01
C MET A 146 -1.91 7.33 -9.54
N TYR A 147 -1.88 8.09 -8.44
CA TYR A 147 -0.64 8.63 -7.89
C TYR A 147 0.27 7.54 -7.32
N ASP A 148 -0.29 6.56 -6.63
CA ASP A 148 0.42 5.34 -6.21
C ASP A 148 1.10 4.67 -7.40
N ASP A 149 0.42 4.53 -8.54
CA ASP A 149 0.98 3.96 -9.75
C ASP A 149 2.12 4.77 -10.37
N LEU A 150 1.96 6.08 -10.47
CA LEU A 150 3.05 6.97 -10.92
C LEU A 150 4.28 6.87 -10.01
N GLY A 151 4.06 6.62 -8.72
CA GLY A 151 5.10 6.39 -7.72
C GLY A 151 5.94 5.14 -7.94
N LYS A 152 5.44 4.12 -8.66
CA LYS A 152 6.13 2.83 -8.85
C LYS A 152 7.37 2.92 -9.74
N GLY A 153 7.40 3.88 -10.67
CA GLY A 153 8.47 4.00 -11.66
C GLY A 153 8.38 2.91 -12.73
N LYS A 154 9.52 2.56 -13.35
CA LYS A 154 9.57 1.49 -14.35
C LYS A 154 9.46 0.13 -13.66
N LYS A 155 8.59 -0.74 -14.17
CA LYS A 155 8.54 -2.15 -13.75
C LYS A 155 9.94 -2.76 -13.90
N ARG A 156 10.40 -3.52 -12.90
CA ARG A 156 11.75 -4.10 -12.90
C ARG A 156 11.86 -5.26 -13.90
N ARG A 157 10.77 -6.00 -14.08
CA ARG A 157 10.60 -7.14 -14.99
C ARG A 157 9.12 -7.49 -15.10
#